data_AF-A0AAE4JZN5-F1
#
_entry.id   AF-A0AAE4JZN5-F1
#
_cell.length_a   1.000
_cell.length_b   1.000
_cell.length_c   1.000
_cell.angle_alpha   90.00
_cell.angle_beta   90.00
_cell.angle_gamma   90.00
#
_symmetry.space_group_name_H-M   'P 1'
#
loop_
_entity.id
_entity.type
_entity.pdbx_description
1 polymer ?
#
loop_
_entity_poly.entity_id
_entity_poly.type
_entity_poly.pdbx_seq_one_letter_code
_entity_poly.pdbx_strand_id
1 'polypeptide(L)'
;MSRQAARHPHRTSTAPAHRRHRSSRLLFAAALLALPLSACTGQLTSAPNQTTQEVTVKATALTAEQVTSLEADANTGPDMEFPTLPTENSTITVLINWQKNHRTPVGTTLVSRNRSDGALKWAVTITPPGASSNALENADAPQHNVSDLMTSQTSGEIVVSPDGRRVSLILTPHHGQLEERLAEQESYVVVLDATSGAVVRTAELNGVILGQGLTNGSLAVETANDYFPGGTGEGQVHVFGLDDPSAPPSSFATDQWLAGAGADSLLLSPQPPSPYGLESNSGASTVTQVDTSGKVRATIKGVEAVHPGGWVTQVSDPAAVNASVNHAATGKKEKPASLNAALQSLTRQVVNVSTGSSVDVTGTIVEERGVPTGPGLVVGRTSTDASGETTYTPVFWLSAKDDGHPHTENLEQFTSK
;
A
#
# COMPACT_ATOMS: atom_id res chain seq x y z
N MET A 1 -17.01 9.80 -81.11
CA MET A 1 -18.40 10.12 -80.69
C MET A 1 -18.42 10.02 -79.17
N SER A 2 -18.14 11.12 -78.45
CA SER A 2 -19.13 12.01 -77.76
C SER A 2 -19.81 11.33 -76.56
N ARG A 3 -19.80 11.79 -75.30
CA ARG A 3 -19.41 13.02 -74.56
C ARG A 3 -19.23 12.62 -73.07
N GLN A 4 -18.22 13.07 -72.31
CA GLN A 4 -18.21 14.23 -71.37
C GLN A 4 -19.40 14.25 -70.36
N ALA A 5 -19.26 14.49 -69.04
CA ALA A 5 -18.38 15.44 -68.36
C ALA A 5 -18.21 15.15 -66.84
N ALA A 6 -17.15 15.77 -66.29
CA ALA A 6 -16.70 15.79 -64.90
C ALA A 6 -17.45 16.79 -63.99
N ARG A 7 -17.29 16.66 -62.65
CA ARG A 7 -16.74 17.71 -61.73
C ARG A 7 -16.92 17.36 -60.23
N HIS A 8 -15.82 17.42 -59.48
CA HIS A 8 -15.76 17.77 -58.05
C HIS A 8 -15.95 19.30 -57.86
N PRO A 9 -16.36 19.84 -56.67
CA PRO A 9 -15.37 20.22 -55.63
C PRO A 9 -15.82 20.29 -54.14
N HIS A 10 -14.81 20.15 -53.26
CA HIS A 10 -14.46 20.84 -51.98
C HIS A 10 -15.46 21.28 -50.87
N ARG A 11 -15.17 20.78 -49.65
CA ARG A 11 -14.76 21.48 -48.38
C ARG A 11 -15.70 22.54 -47.75
N THR A 12 -16.12 22.34 -46.47
CA THR A 12 -15.65 23.08 -45.27
C THR A 12 -16.43 22.76 -43.97
N SER A 13 -15.69 22.83 -42.86
CA SER A 13 -16.06 22.78 -41.43
C SER A 13 -16.91 23.98 -40.97
N THR A 14 -17.83 23.78 -40.00
CA THR A 14 -18.24 24.80 -39.01
C THR A 14 -18.90 24.17 -37.76
N ALA A 15 -18.51 24.67 -36.57
CA ALA A 15 -19.01 24.37 -35.23
C ALA A 15 -20.45 24.87 -34.95
N PRO A 16 -21.15 24.43 -33.90
CA PRO A 16 -22.36 25.07 -33.42
C PRO A 16 -22.09 26.07 -32.28
N ALA A 17 -22.55 27.31 -32.50
CA ALA A 17 -22.55 28.40 -31.52
C ALA A 17 -23.87 28.46 -30.72
N HIS A 18 -23.73 28.96 -29.50
CA HIS A 18 -24.76 29.26 -28.49
C HIS A 18 -26.02 29.97 -29.03
N ARG A 19 -27.19 29.50 -28.58
CA ARG A 19 -28.46 30.27 -28.64
C ARG A 19 -28.73 30.99 -27.32
N ARG A 20 -28.79 32.32 -27.40
CA ARG A 20 -29.39 33.22 -26.41
C ARG A 20 -30.91 33.23 -26.59
N HIS A 21 -31.67 33.10 -25.51
CA HIS A 21 -33.09 33.46 -25.49
C HIS A 21 -33.30 34.79 -24.76
N ARG A 22 -34.05 35.69 -25.40
CA ARG A 22 -34.48 36.99 -24.89
C ARG A 22 -35.95 36.93 -24.45
N SER A 23 -36.15 37.27 -23.17
CA SER A 23 -37.17 38.16 -22.58
C SER A 23 -38.68 37.97 -22.84
N SER A 24 -39.44 38.01 -21.74
CA SER A 24 -40.67 38.82 -21.62
C SER A 24 -40.75 39.47 -20.24
N ARG A 25 -41.01 40.78 -20.23
CA ARG A 25 -41.13 41.67 -19.06
C ARG A 25 -42.55 41.59 -18.49
N LEU A 26 -42.68 41.59 -17.16
CA LEU A 26 -43.89 42.00 -16.46
C LEU A 26 -43.50 43.00 -15.37
N LEU A 27 -44.06 44.20 -15.48
CA LEU A 27 -43.92 45.33 -14.57
C LEU A 27 -44.96 45.20 -13.46
N PHE A 28 -44.54 45.27 -12.20
CA PHE A 28 -45.38 45.71 -11.09
C PHE A 28 -44.57 46.69 -10.24
N ALA A 29 -45.19 47.84 -9.96
CA ALA A 29 -44.62 48.97 -9.26
C ALA A 29 -45.25 49.15 -7.86
N ALA A 30 -44.48 49.82 -6.99
CA ALA A 30 -44.81 50.41 -5.69
C ALA A 30 -44.93 49.44 -4.50
N ALA A 31 -44.48 49.74 -3.27
CA ALA A 31 -44.13 51.02 -2.65
C ALA A 31 -43.02 50.84 -1.58
N LEU A 32 -42.19 51.85 -1.42
CA LEU A 32 -41.21 51.99 -0.33
C LEU A 32 -41.92 52.41 0.96
N LEU A 33 -41.82 51.58 2.01
CA LEU A 33 -42.06 51.96 3.39
C LEU A 33 -40.79 51.64 4.19
N ALA A 34 -40.04 52.67 4.53
CA ALA A 34 -38.94 52.61 5.47
C ALA A 34 -39.48 52.86 6.88
N LEU A 35 -39.27 51.90 7.78
CA LEU A 35 -39.28 52.11 9.23
C LEU A 35 -38.20 51.22 9.88
N PRO A 36 -37.44 51.73 10.86
CA PRO A 36 -36.42 50.95 11.56
C PRO A 36 -37.04 50.24 12.75
N LEU A 37 -36.89 48.92 12.83
CA LEU A 37 -37.22 48.16 14.04
C LEU A 37 -36.04 47.26 14.40
N SER A 38 -35.34 47.73 15.42
CA SER A 38 -34.52 46.93 16.33
C SER A 38 -35.37 45.79 16.90
N ALA A 39 -34.91 44.55 16.77
CA ALA A 39 -35.38 43.43 17.57
C ALA A 39 -34.28 42.36 17.68
N CYS A 40 -33.83 42.14 18.92
CA CYS A 40 -33.15 40.94 19.34
C CYS A 40 -34.04 39.69 19.17
N THR A 41 -33.40 38.51 19.22
CA THR A 41 -33.91 37.13 19.38
C THR A 41 -34.01 36.29 18.11
N GLY A 42 -33.48 35.06 18.19
CA GLY A 42 -33.71 34.04 17.18
C GLY A 42 -32.56 33.06 17.03
N GLN A 43 -32.32 32.28 18.07
CA GLN A 43 -31.45 31.11 18.10
C GLN A 43 -31.75 30.15 16.95
N LEU A 44 -30.79 29.99 16.03
CA LEU A 44 -30.53 28.72 15.36
C LEU A 44 -29.12 28.32 15.77
N THR A 45 -29.02 27.83 17.01
CA THR A 45 -27.98 26.86 17.33
C THR A 45 -28.14 25.74 16.31
N SER A 46 -27.20 25.66 15.36
CA SER A 46 -26.94 24.41 14.66
C SER A 46 -26.90 23.33 15.72
N ALA A 47 -27.85 22.40 15.66
CA ALA A 47 -27.79 21.21 16.49
C ALA A 47 -26.36 20.65 16.35
N PRO A 48 -25.67 20.30 17.45
CA PRO A 48 -24.39 19.65 17.34
C PRO A 48 -24.65 18.39 16.51
N ASN A 49 -24.06 18.35 15.32
CA ASN A 49 -24.07 17.15 14.51
C ASN A 49 -23.50 16.05 15.42
N GLN A 50 -24.17 14.91 15.42
CA GLN A 50 -24.00 13.81 16.37
C GLN A 50 -22.52 13.64 16.75
N THR A 51 -22.24 13.74 18.04
CA THR A 51 -20.97 13.45 18.72
C THR A 51 -19.93 12.76 17.82
N THR A 52 -18.97 13.54 17.31
CA THR A 52 -17.65 13.04 16.90
C THR A 52 -17.09 12.32 18.12
N GLN A 53 -17.20 10.99 18.13
CA GLN A 53 -16.64 10.18 19.21
C GLN A 53 -15.15 10.07 18.88
N GLU A 54 -14.35 10.99 19.43
CA GLU A 54 -12.89 11.03 19.25
C GLU A 54 -12.33 9.62 19.46
N VAL A 55 -11.79 9.04 18.39
CA VAL A 55 -11.27 7.67 18.44
C VAL A 55 -9.91 7.71 19.10
N THR A 56 -9.87 7.20 20.32
CA THR A 56 -8.59 7.00 20.98
C THR A 56 -7.96 5.69 20.49
N VAL A 57 -6.85 5.79 19.74
CA VAL A 57 -5.97 4.65 19.49
C VAL A 57 -5.43 4.14 20.82
N LYS A 58 -5.69 2.87 21.14
CA LYS A 58 -5.22 2.22 22.38
C LYS A 58 -4.30 1.07 22.05
N ALA A 59 -3.22 0.97 22.81
CA ALA A 59 -2.32 -0.17 22.83
C ALA A 59 -2.39 -0.83 24.21
N THR A 60 -2.83 -2.08 24.23
CA THR A 60 -3.00 -2.85 25.48
C THR A 60 -1.99 -3.99 25.50
N ALA A 61 -0.99 -3.90 26.38
CA ALA A 61 -0.02 -4.97 26.58
C ALA A 61 -0.69 -6.20 27.20
N LEU A 62 -0.28 -7.39 26.76
CA LEU A 62 -0.83 -8.67 27.21
C LEU A 62 0.21 -9.49 27.99
N THR A 63 -0.25 -10.22 29.00
CA THR A 63 0.54 -11.25 29.69
C THR A 63 0.59 -12.54 28.88
N ALA A 64 1.51 -13.45 29.21
CA ALA A 64 1.60 -14.76 28.55
C ALA A 64 0.32 -15.60 28.69
N GLU A 65 -0.36 -15.51 29.84
CA GLU A 65 -1.64 -16.20 30.06
C GLU A 65 -2.75 -15.62 29.18
N GLN A 66 -2.78 -14.29 29.01
CA GLN A 66 -3.73 -13.63 28.11
C GLN A 66 -3.47 -14.01 26.66
N VAL A 67 -2.22 -14.07 26.22
CA VAL A 67 -1.85 -14.54 24.86
C VAL A 67 -2.32 -15.97 24.65
N THR A 68 -2.03 -16.88 25.60
CA THR A 68 -2.46 -18.28 25.51
C THR A 68 -3.98 -18.40 25.44
N SER A 69 -4.70 -17.61 26.24
CA SER A 69 -6.17 -17.60 26.23
C SER A 69 -6.72 -17.06 24.90
N LEU A 70 -6.08 -16.02 24.36
CA LEU A 70 -6.49 -15.36 23.12
C LEU A 70 -6.22 -16.24 21.89
N GLU A 71 -5.09 -16.93 21.84
CA GLU A 71 -4.76 -17.89 20.77
C GLU A 71 -5.65 -19.14 20.80
N ALA A 72 -6.22 -19.47 21.96
CA ALA A 72 -7.21 -20.53 22.11
C ALA A 72 -8.66 -20.07 21.87
N ASP A 73 -8.91 -18.76 21.78
CA ASP A 73 -10.25 -18.21 21.55
C ASP A 73 -10.67 -18.45 20.09
N ALA A 74 -11.81 -19.12 19.91
CA ALA A 74 -12.36 -19.38 18.58
C ALA A 74 -12.72 -18.11 17.80
N ASN A 75 -12.84 -16.95 18.46
CA ASN A 75 -13.09 -15.65 17.84
C ASN A 75 -11.80 -14.89 17.49
N THR A 76 -10.63 -15.50 17.65
CA THR A 76 -9.37 -14.91 17.24
C THR A 76 -8.70 -15.81 16.22
N GLY A 77 -8.16 -15.22 15.16
CA GLY A 77 -7.48 -15.97 14.11
C GLY A 77 -6.31 -15.18 13.52
N PRO A 78 -5.38 -15.85 12.83
CA PRO A 78 -4.34 -15.16 12.10
C PRO A 78 -4.96 -14.25 11.05
N ASP A 79 -4.31 -13.11 10.83
CA ASP A 79 -4.56 -12.31 9.64
C ASP A 79 -4.23 -13.14 8.38
N MET A 80 -5.05 -13.05 7.34
CA MET A 80 -4.91 -13.89 6.15
C MET A 80 -3.84 -13.35 5.20
N GLU A 81 -3.69 -12.03 5.16
CA GLU A 81 -2.76 -11.31 4.31
C GLU A 81 -1.39 -11.18 4.97
N PHE A 82 -1.37 -10.94 6.29
CA PHE A 82 -0.18 -10.69 7.10
C PHE A 82 -0.04 -11.64 8.29
N PRO A 83 -0.15 -12.98 8.12
CA PRO A 83 -0.15 -13.91 9.25
C PRO A 83 1.11 -13.81 10.12
N THR A 84 2.25 -13.50 9.48
CA THR A 84 3.54 -13.31 10.16
C THR A 84 4.36 -12.19 9.55
N LEU A 85 5.02 -11.40 10.40
CA LEU A 85 5.92 -10.32 10.00
C LEU A 85 7.35 -10.62 10.47
N PRO A 86 8.35 -10.49 9.58
CA PRO A 86 9.74 -10.73 9.96
C PRO A 86 10.38 -9.49 10.56
N THR A 87 10.75 -9.56 11.83
CA THR A 87 11.48 -8.49 12.53
C THR A 87 12.85 -8.95 13.00
N GLU A 88 13.67 -8.01 13.47
CA GLU A 88 15.02 -8.28 13.96
C GLU A 88 14.98 -9.33 15.09
N ASN A 89 15.55 -10.51 14.84
CA ASN A 89 15.57 -11.65 15.76
C ASN A 89 14.19 -12.14 16.26
N SER A 90 13.09 -11.76 15.61
CA SER A 90 11.74 -12.10 16.07
C SER A 90 10.77 -12.26 14.91
N THR A 91 9.76 -13.10 15.10
CA THR A 91 8.61 -13.19 14.20
C THR A 91 7.40 -12.70 14.96
N ILE A 92 6.66 -11.76 14.37
CA ILE A 92 5.41 -11.28 14.93
C ILE A 92 4.27 -12.04 14.24
N THR A 93 3.43 -12.70 15.01
CA THR A 93 2.15 -13.22 14.53
C THR A 93 1.11 -12.12 14.64
N VAL A 94 0.36 -11.87 13.56
CA VAL A 94 -0.72 -10.90 13.53
C VAL A 94 -2.04 -11.64 13.69
N LEU A 95 -2.83 -11.24 14.68
CA LEU A 95 -4.12 -11.85 14.99
C LEU A 95 -5.22 -10.81 14.89
N ILE A 96 -6.31 -11.15 14.19
CA ILE A 96 -7.54 -10.36 14.19
C ILE A 96 -8.42 -10.85 15.34
N ASN A 97 -8.80 -9.93 16.22
CA ASN A 97 -9.71 -10.21 17.33
C ASN A 97 -11.13 -9.87 16.90
N TRP A 98 -12.06 -10.83 16.95
CA TRP A 98 -13.44 -10.64 16.52
C TRP A 98 -14.41 -10.56 17.69
N GLN A 99 -15.52 -9.85 17.48
CA GLN A 99 -16.71 -10.06 18.32
C GLN A 99 -17.24 -11.49 18.15
N LYS A 100 -18.03 -11.94 19.12
CA LYS A 100 -18.77 -13.20 19.01
C LYS A 100 -19.53 -13.26 17.68
N ASN A 101 -19.45 -14.40 17.00
CA ASN A 101 -20.01 -14.68 15.67
C ASN A 101 -19.23 -14.10 14.48
N HIS A 102 -17.98 -13.64 14.67
CA HIS A 102 -17.05 -13.28 13.58
C HIS A 102 -17.58 -12.23 12.61
N ARG A 103 -18.38 -11.29 13.11
CA ARG A 103 -18.98 -10.23 12.27
C ARG A 103 -18.18 -8.95 12.23
N THR A 104 -17.51 -8.59 13.31
CA THR A 104 -16.87 -7.28 13.42
C THR A 104 -15.54 -7.43 14.13
N PRO A 105 -14.41 -7.11 13.47
CA PRO A 105 -13.12 -6.98 14.12
C PRO A 105 -13.16 -5.88 15.18
N VAL A 106 -12.56 -6.14 16.34
CA VAL A 106 -12.51 -5.20 17.48
C VAL A 106 -11.10 -4.77 17.86
N GLY A 107 -10.10 -5.42 17.29
CA GLY A 107 -8.70 -5.05 17.47
C GLY A 107 -7.77 -6.00 16.71
N THR A 108 -6.52 -5.60 16.59
CA THR A 108 -5.45 -6.42 16.03
C THR A 108 -4.43 -6.69 17.12
N THR A 109 -4.12 -7.95 17.38
CA THR A 109 -3.09 -8.35 18.35
C THR A 109 -1.82 -8.73 17.61
N LEU A 110 -0.71 -8.08 17.97
CA LEU A 110 0.63 -8.41 17.51
C LEU A 110 1.32 -9.22 18.61
N VAL A 111 1.76 -10.44 18.30
CA VAL A 111 2.44 -11.34 19.24
C VAL A 111 3.86 -11.61 18.75
N SER A 112 4.87 -11.03 19.41
CA SER A 112 6.27 -11.21 19.05
C SER A 112 6.88 -12.39 19.77
N ARG A 113 7.50 -13.30 19.01
CA ARG A 113 8.25 -14.44 19.52
C ARG A 113 9.68 -14.46 19.01
N ASN A 114 10.61 -14.93 19.83
CA ASN A 114 11.97 -15.22 19.43
C ASN A 114 11.96 -16.23 18.26
N ARG A 115 12.71 -15.95 17.21
CA ARG A 115 12.81 -16.86 16.06
C ARG A 115 13.51 -18.17 16.40
N SER A 116 14.45 -18.15 17.36
CA SER A 116 15.29 -19.29 17.70
C SER A 116 14.58 -20.38 18.51
N ASP A 117 13.69 -19.99 19.43
CA ASP A 117 13.07 -20.91 20.40
C ASP A 117 11.55 -20.73 20.53
N GLY A 118 10.96 -19.76 19.82
CA GLY A 118 9.53 -19.46 19.88
C GLY A 118 9.07 -18.80 21.18
N ALA A 119 9.98 -18.40 22.08
CA ALA A 119 9.61 -17.80 23.36
C ALA A 119 8.93 -16.43 23.15
N LEU A 120 7.85 -16.18 23.90
CA LEU A 120 7.13 -14.92 23.88
C LEU A 120 8.04 -13.78 24.37
N LYS A 121 8.14 -12.71 23.57
CA LYS A 121 8.84 -11.47 23.97
C LYS A 121 7.87 -10.44 24.50
N TRP A 122 6.83 -10.16 23.72
CA TRP A 122 5.78 -9.20 24.04
C TRP A 122 4.55 -9.51 23.20
N ALA A 123 3.40 -9.02 23.66
CA ALA A 123 2.17 -8.99 22.89
C ALA A 123 1.39 -7.72 23.20
N VAL A 124 0.80 -7.13 22.18
CA VAL A 124 0.01 -5.90 22.30
C VAL A 124 -1.23 -5.99 21.41
N THR A 125 -2.38 -5.62 21.95
CA THR A 125 -3.60 -5.42 21.18
C THR A 125 -3.76 -3.94 20.86
N ILE A 126 -3.90 -3.63 19.57
CA ILE A 126 -4.22 -2.30 19.08
C ILE A 126 -5.72 -2.21 18.80
N THR A 127 -6.34 -1.13 19.28
CA THR A 127 -7.71 -0.75 18.93
C THR A 127 -7.71 0.70 18.47
N PRO A 128 -8.37 1.06 17.35
CA PRO A 128 -9.18 0.23 16.44
C PRO A 128 -8.42 -0.93 15.76
N PRO A 129 -9.10 -1.93 15.18
CA PRO A 129 -8.40 -2.97 14.42
C PRO A 129 -7.63 -2.38 13.24
N GLY A 130 -6.62 -3.10 12.79
CA GLY A 130 -5.95 -2.84 11.51
C GLY A 130 -6.93 -2.82 10.34
N ALA A 131 -6.57 -2.11 9.27
CA ALA A 131 -7.37 -1.94 8.07
C ALA A 131 -7.36 -3.19 7.15
N SER A 132 -7.53 -4.37 7.73
CA SER A 132 -7.61 -5.62 6.97
C SER A 132 -8.88 -5.67 6.14
N SER A 133 -8.88 -6.47 5.07
CA SER A 133 -10.02 -6.60 4.14
C SER A 133 -11.33 -6.88 4.89
N ASN A 134 -11.25 -7.80 5.85
CA ASN A 134 -12.32 -8.17 6.78
C ASN A 134 -12.81 -7.01 7.67
N ALA A 135 -11.90 -6.17 8.18
CA ALA A 135 -12.28 -5.03 9.01
C ALA A 135 -12.92 -3.93 8.17
N LEU A 136 -12.39 -3.66 6.98
CA LEU A 136 -12.90 -2.65 6.06
C LEU A 136 -14.27 -3.00 5.47
N GLU A 137 -14.56 -4.28 5.21
CA GLU A 137 -15.90 -4.72 4.80
C GLU A 137 -16.99 -4.29 5.79
N ASN A 138 -16.63 -4.14 7.07
CA ASN A 138 -17.55 -3.80 8.15
C ASN A 138 -17.47 -2.34 8.62
N ALA A 139 -16.52 -1.55 8.09
CA ALA A 139 -16.21 -0.22 8.61
C ALA A 139 -17.18 0.89 8.16
N ASP A 140 -18.02 0.63 7.15
CA ASP A 140 -18.88 1.64 6.48
C ASP A 140 -18.11 2.92 6.08
N ALA A 141 -16.82 2.79 5.75
CA ALA A 141 -15.90 3.89 5.46
C ALA A 141 -15.39 3.82 4.01
N PRO A 142 -15.11 4.96 3.33
CA PRO A 142 -14.61 4.97 1.96
C PRO A 142 -13.35 4.12 1.71
N GLN A 143 -12.51 3.96 2.74
CA GLN A 143 -11.32 3.11 2.74
C GLN A 143 -11.55 1.68 2.21
N HIS A 144 -12.77 1.13 2.32
CA HIS A 144 -13.07 -0.21 1.79
C HIS A 144 -12.88 -0.32 0.28
N ASN A 145 -13.00 0.78 -0.49
CA ASN A 145 -12.84 0.75 -1.94
C ASN A 145 -11.39 0.56 -2.40
N VAL A 146 -10.43 0.68 -1.47
CA VAL A 146 -9.00 0.45 -1.72
C VAL A 146 -8.44 -0.68 -0.85
N SER A 147 -9.31 -1.58 -0.35
CA SER A 147 -8.89 -2.73 0.48
C SER A 147 -7.84 -3.61 -0.20
N ASP A 148 -7.93 -3.79 -1.52
CA ASP A 148 -6.94 -4.55 -2.29
C ASP A 148 -5.53 -3.94 -2.18
N LEU A 149 -5.40 -2.61 -2.09
CA LEU A 149 -4.09 -1.96 -1.89
C LEU A 149 -3.52 -2.28 -0.50
N MET A 150 -4.39 -2.42 0.50
CA MET A 150 -4.02 -2.73 1.88
C MET A 150 -3.44 -4.14 2.02
N THR A 151 -3.62 -5.01 1.02
CA THR A 151 -3.03 -6.36 1.02
C THR A 151 -1.57 -6.39 0.54
N SER A 152 -1.01 -5.26 0.10
CA SER A 152 0.40 -5.16 -0.34
C SER A 152 1.38 -5.30 0.84
N GLN A 153 2.41 -6.14 0.70
CA GLN A 153 3.47 -6.27 1.70
C GLN A 153 4.49 -5.13 1.72
N THR A 154 4.47 -4.26 0.71
CA THR A 154 5.42 -3.15 0.59
C THR A 154 4.82 -1.81 0.94
N SER A 155 3.50 -1.67 0.84
CA SER A 155 2.81 -0.40 1.08
C SER A 155 1.43 -0.52 1.74
N GLY A 156 0.96 -1.73 2.04
CA GLY A 156 -0.40 -1.97 2.51
C GLY A 156 -0.59 -1.74 4.01
N GLU A 157 -1.52 -2.48 4.61
CA GLU A 157 -1.98 -2.34 5.98
C GLU A 157 -0.85 -2.39 7.01
N ILE A 158 0.08 -3.34 6.84
CA ILE A 158 1.16 -3.59 7.80
C ILE A 158 2.50 -3.69 7.08
N VAL A 159 3.46 -2.88 7.51
CA VAL A 159 4.81 -2.88 6.95
C VAL A 159 5.88 -2.89 8.04
N VAL A 160 7.04 -3.48 7.73
CA VAL A 160 8.20 -3.55 8.62
C VAL A 160 9.34 -2.71 8.05
N SER A 161 10.06 -1.98 8.90
CA SER A 161 11.23 -1.21 8.46
C SER A 161 12.34 -2.15 7.93
N PRO A 162 13.19 -1.68 7.00
CA PRO A 162 14.29 -2.48 6.46
C PRO A 162 15.22 -3.10 7.53
N ASP A 163 15.47 -2.39 8.63
CA ASP A 163 16.26 -2.90 9.75
C ASP A 163 15.50 -3.86 10.70
N GLY A 164 14.21 -4.09 10.45
CA GLY A 164 13.36 -4.96 11.25
C GLY A 164 12.97 -4.42 12.63
N ARG A 165 13.21 -3.13 12.92
CA ARG A 165 13.05 -2.53 14.27
C ARG A 165 11.75 -1.77 14.48
N ARG A 166 11.00 -1.51 13.41
CA ARG A 166 9.72 -0.81 13.45
C ARG A 166 8.67 -1.60 12.68
N VAL A 167 7.45 -1.57 13.18
CA VAL A 167 6.27 -2.08 12.50
C VAL A 167 5.25 -0.96 12.44
N SER A 168 4.64 -0.73 11.28
CA SER A 168 3.56 0.24 11.12
C SER A 168 2.27 -0.46 10.75
N LEU A 169 1.15 0.00 11.31
CA LEU A 169 -0.18 -0.55 11.11
C LEU A 169 -1.16 0.60 10.78
N ILE A 170 -1.77 0.56 9.60
CA ILE A 170 -2.92 1.41 9.26
C ILE A 170 -4.14 0.84 9.98
N LEU A 171 -4.87 1.69 10.67
CA LEU A 171 -6.05 1.30 11.43
C LEU A 171 -7.30 1.56 10.61
N THR A 172 -8.31 0.73 10.85
CA THR A 172 -9.64 0.93 10.31
C THR A 172 -10.12 2.32 10.71
N PRO A 173 -10.43 3.19 9.73
CA PRO A 173 -10.94 4.52 10.03
C PRO A 173 -12.31 4.40 10.68
N HIS A 174 -12.63 5.37 11.52
CA HIS A 174 -13.99 5.54 12.00
C HIS A 174 -14.58 6.76 11.33
N HIS A 175 -15.83 6.64 10.92
CA HIS A 175 -16.87 7.67 10.87
C HIS A 175 -18.01 7.17 9.97
N GLY A 176 -19.24 7.59 10.29
CA GLY A 176 -20.45 7.13 9.59
C GLY A 176 -20.52 7.58 8.13
N GLN A 177 -21.42 6.92 7.37
CA GLN A 177 -21.69 7.10 5.93
C GLN A 177 -21.21 8.45 5.36
N LEU A 178 -19.98 8.48 4.85
CA LEU A 178 -19.38 9.71 4.33
C LEU A 178 -19.91 10.12 2.95
N GLU A 179 -20.88 9.41 2.34
CA GLU A 179 -21.49 9.71 1.02
C GLU A 179 -20.50 10.38 0.03
N GLU A 180 -19.36 9.73 -0.23
CA GLU A 180 -18.30 10.21 -1.15
C GLU A 180 -17.46 11.43 -0.69
N ARG A 181 -17.57 11.86 0.57
CA ARG A 181 -16.71 12.91 1.19
C ARG A 181 -15.37 12.33 1.63
N LEU A 182 -14.60 11.80 0.67
CA LEU A 182 -13.35 11.07 0.90
C LEU A 182 -12.34 11.83 1.76
N ALA A 183 -12.17 13.12 1.49
CA ALA A 183 -11.25 14.00 2.20
C ALA A 183 -11.59 14.23 3.69
N GLU A 184 -12.79 13.83 4.13
CA GLU A 184 -13.24 13.97 5.52
C GLU A 184 -13.11 12.67 6.32
N GLN A 185 -12.62 11.58 5.71
CA GLN A 185 -12.30 10.37 6.44
C GLN A 185 -11.13 10.65 7.40
N GLU A 186 -11.35 10.40 8.69
CA GLU A 186 -10.29 10.41 9.70
C GLU A 186 -9.60 9.04 9.70
N SER A 187 -8.33 9.03 9.34
CA SER A 187 -7.51 7.84 9.20
C SER A 187 -6.37 7.85 10.23
N TYR A 188 -6.03 6.68 10.75
CA TYR A 188 -5.07 6.55 11.84
C TYR A 188 -3.99 5.52 11.47
N VAL A 189 -2.73 5.84 11.79
CA VAL A 189 -1.59 4.93 11.60
C VAL A 189 -0.78 4.89 12.88
N VAL A 190 -0.37 3.68 13.31
CA VAL A 190 0.46 3.49 14.51
C VAL A 190 1.78 2.83 14.14
N VAL A 191 2.88 3.31 14.73
CA VAL A 191 4.21 2.71 14.62
C VAL A 191 4.60 2.14 15.98
N LEU A 192 5.05 0.89 15.98
CA LEU A 192 5.54 0.19 17.16
C LEU A 192 7.05 -0.08 17.05
N ASP A 193 7.71 -0.11 18.21
CA ASP A 193 9.03 -0.71 18.36
C ASP A 193 8.88 -2.24 18.30
N ALA A 194 9.53 -2.88 17.33
CA ALA A 194 9.43 -4.32 17.13
C ALA A 194 10.08 -5.15 18.25
N THR A 195 10.97 -4.55 19.04
CA THR A 195 11.66 -5.24 20.14
C THR A 195 10.81 -5.28 21.40
N SER A 196 10.03 -4.23 21.67
CA SER A 196 9.26 -4.11 22.92
C SER A 196 7.73 -4.10 22.75
N GLY A 197 7.22 -3.91 21.53
CA GLY A 197 5.79 -3.70 21.27
C GLY A 197 5.27 -2.35 21.75
N ALA A 198 6.16 -1.42 22.09
CA ALA A 198 5.77 -0.08 22.54
C ALA A 198 5.37 0.80 21.36
N VAL A 199 4.32 1.59 21.51
CA VAL A 199 3.96 2.60 20.51
C VAL A 199 5.02 3.69 20.48
N VAL A 200 5.64 3.88 19.31
CA VAL A 200 6.62 4.93 19.03
C VAL A 200 5.92 6.17 18.50
N ARG A 201 4.89 6.00 17.67
CA ARG A 201 4.16 7.09 17.05
C ARG A 201 2.72 6.71 16.75
N THR A 202 1.81 7.67 16.89
CA THR A 202 0.46 7.62 16.33
C THR A 202 0.31 8.84 15.42
N ALA A 203 -0.22 8.63 14.22
CA ALA A 203 -0.51 9.67 13.26
C ALA A 203 -2.01 9.67 12.95
N GLU A 204 -2.59 10.86 12.91
CA GLU A 204 -3.96 11.12 12.48
C GLU A 204 -3.90 11.94 11.20
N LEU A 205 -4.68 11.53 10.21
CA LEU A 205 -4.66 12.04 8.84
C LEU A 205 -6.10 12.19 8.36
N ASN A 206 -6.30 13.13 7.44
CA ASN A 206 -7.56 13.25 6.71
C ASN A 206 -7.40 12.66 5.30
N GLY A 207 -8.46 12.02 4.81
CA GLY A 207 -8.49 11.39 3.49
C GLY A 207 -8.33 9.87 3.53
N VAL A 208 -8.54 9.26 2.36
CA VAL A 208 -8.31 7.83 2.14
C VAL A 208 -6.82 7.58 2.09
N ILE A 209 -6.33 6.58 2.84
CA ILE A 209 -4.93 6.16 2.78
C ILE A 209 -4.77 5.19 1.60
N LEU A 210 -3.92 5.52 0.63
CA LEU A 210 -3.61 4.66 -0.51
C LEU A 210 -2.50 3.65 -0.20
N GLY A 211 -1.64 4.00 0.77
CA GLY A 211 -0.56 3.15 1.25
C GLY A 211 0.36 3.86 2.25
N GLN A 212 1.39 3.16 2.69
CA GLN A 212 2.40 3.66 3.61
C GLN A 212 3.80 3.13 3.29
N GLY A 213 4.82 3.79 3.80
CA GLY A 213 6.20 3.34 3.70
C GLY A 213 6.92 3.55 5.02
N LEU A 214 7.67 2.55 5.47
CA LEU A 214 8.42 2.64 6.71
C LEU A 214 9.91 2.54 6.41
N THR A 215 10.59 3.68 6.48
CA THR A 215 12.05 3.74 6.48
C THR A 215 12.58 3.40 7.88
N ASN A 216 13.89 3.36 8.08
CA ASN A 216 14.45 3.14 9.43
C ASN A 216 14.20 4.33 10.38
N GLY A 217 13.98 5.54 9.85
CA GLY A 217 13.84 6.78 10.62
C GLY A 217 12.52 7.51 10.49
N SER A 218 11.65 7.13 9.55
CA SER A 218 10.41 7.84 9.23
C SER A 218 9.31 6.92 8.74
N LEU A 219 8.07 7.24 9.13
CA LEU A 219 6.84 6.76 8.51
C LEU A 219 6.41 7.73 7.41
N ALA A 220 6.08 7.22 6.23
CA ALA A 220 5.43 7.95 5.15
C ALA A 220 4.02 7.38 4.94
N VAL A 221 3.01 8.23 4.79
CA VAL A 221 1.63 7.81 4.51
C VAL A 221 1.11 8.57 3.30
N GLU A 222 0.64 7.85 2.29
CA GLU A 222 0.02 8.43 1.09
C GLU A 222 -1.48 8.57 1.31
N THR A 223 -1.98 9.80 1.21
CA THR A 223 -3.42 10.10 1.23
C THR A 223 -3.85 10.71 -0.08
N ALA A 224 -5.11 10.50 -0.46
CA ALA A 224 -5.71 11.13 -1.63
C ALA A 224 -7.16 11.55 -1.39
N ASN A 225 -7.62 12.49 -2.22
CA ASN A 225 -9.00 12.96 -2.32
C ASN A 225 -9.86 12.07 -3.25
N ASP A 226 -9.27 11.02 -3.80
CA ASP A 226 -9.88 10.01 -4.68
C ASP A 226 -9.18 8.66 -4.42
N TYR A 227 -9.61 7.59 -5.09
CA TYR A 227 -9.02 6.24 -4.93
C TYR A 227 -7.73 6.02 -5.73
N PHE A 228 -7.05 7.10 -6.12
CA PHE A 228 -5.78 7.11 -6.84
C PHE A 228 -5.06 8.45 -6.59
N PRO A 229 -3.73 8.54 -6.75
CA PRO A 229 -2.99 9.75 -6.39
C PRO A 229 -2.99 10.83 -7.48
N GLY A 230 -3.05 10.46 -8.75
CA GLY A 230 -2.98 11.41 -9.87
C GLY A 230 -4.26 12.21 -10.10
N GLY A 231 -4.17 13.31 -10.86
CA GLY A 231 -5.34 14.06 -11.33
C GLY A 231 -6.21 14.60 -10.20
N THR A 232 -7.48 14.19 -10.14
CA THR A 232 -8.45 14.58 -9.09
C THR A 232 -8.11 14.00 -7.71
N GLY A 233 -7.24 12.99 -7.66
CA GLY A 233 -6.75 12.41 -6.42
C GLY A 233 -5.91 13.35 -5.56
N GLU A 234 -5.21 14.30 -6.20
CA GLU A 234 -4.35 15.29 -5.52
C GLU A 234 -3.43 14.68 -4.45
N GLY A 235 -2.84 13.52 -4.74
CA GLY A 235 -2.09 12.69 -3.80
C GLY A 235 -1.03 13.45 -3.01
N GLN A 236 -0.97 13.17 -1.71
CA GLN A 236 0.01 13.73 -0.78
C GLN A 236 0.69 12.59 -0.02
N VAL A 237 2.02 12.66 0.09
CA VAL A 237 2.78 11.84 1.02
C VAL A 237 3.12 12.68 2.23
N HIS A 238 2.63 12.26 3.40
CA HIS A 238 2.93 12.86 4.70
C HIS A 238 4.03 12.05 5.37
N VAL A 239 5.12 12.72 5.76
CA VAL A 239 6.31 12.08 6.33
C VAL A 239 6.51 12.51 7.77
N PHE A 240 6.52 11.51 8.63
CA PHE A 240 6.56 11.59 10.07
C PHE A 240 7.90 11.02 10.57
N GLY A 241 8.77 11.86 11.13
CA GLY A 241 10.01 11.40 11.75
C GLY A 241 9.76 10.56 13.00
N LEU A 242 10.61 9.57 13.26
CA LEU A 242 10.48 8.68 14.42
C LEU A 242 11.38 9.07 15.60
N ASP A 243 12.39 9.92 15.38
CA ASP A 243 13.28 10.42 16.44
C ASP A 243 12.60 11.48 17.33
N ASP A 244 11.74 12.30 16.75
CA ASP A 244 10.85 13.22 17.45
C ASP A 244 9.39 12.91 17.05
N PRO A 245 8.72 11.97 17.76
CA PRO A 245 7.37 11.56 17.43
C PRO A 245 6.33 12.66 17.66
N SER A 246 6.69 13.76 18.33
CA SER A 246 5.81 14.91 18.58
C SER A 246 5.89 15.99 17.49
N ALA A 247 6.94 15.97 16.66
CA ALA A 247 7.09 16.92 15.57
C ALA A 247 5.98 16.75 14.51
N PRO A 248 5.48 17.84 13.92
CA PRO A 248 4.51 17.75 12.82
C PRO A 248 5.13 17.08 11.58
N PRO A 249 4.32 16.46 10.72
CA PRO A 249 4.83 15.90 9.46
C PRO A 249 5.27 17.01 8.50
N SER A 250 6.22 16.67 7.62
CA SER A 250 6.39 17.35 6.34
C SER A 250 5.56 16.63 5.27
N SER A 251 5.16 17.32 4.20
CA SER A 251 4.41 16.68 3.12
C SER A 251 4.88 17.13 1.75
N PHE A 252 4.70 16.27 0.76
CA PHE A 252 4.91 16.59 -0.65
C PHE A 252 3.83 15.96 -1.53
N ALA A 253 3.50 16.64 -2.62
CA ALA A 253 2.52 16.15 -3.59
C ALA A 253 3.12 15.05 -4.47
N THR A 254 2.29 14.08 -4.87
CA THR A 254 2.64 13.02 -5.81
C THR A 254 1.46 12.70 -6.72
N ASP A 255 1.74 12.37 -7.97
CA ASP A 255 0.79 11.74 -8.91
C ASP A 255 1.08 10.25 -9.11
N GLN A 256 2.07 9.73 -8.40
CA GLN A 256 2.52 8.34 -8.39
C GLN A 256 2.21 7.68 -7.06
N TRP A 257 1.93 6.38 -7.10
CA TRP A 257 1.63 5.54 -5.93
C TRP A 257 2.86 5.33 -5.06
N LEU A 258 2.71 5.43 -3.74
CA LEU A 258 3.72 4.98 -2.80
C LEU A 258 3.82 3.45 -2.86
N ALA A 259 4.91 2.94 -3.42
CA ALA A 259 5.09 1.53 -3.71
C ALA A 259 5.95 0.78 -2.68
N GLY A 260 6.73 1.50 -1.88
CA GLY A 260 7.52 0.93 -0.79
C GLY A 260 8.57 1.89 -0.26
N ALA A 261 9.42 1.38 0.63
CA ALA A 261 10.48 2.16 1.28
C ALA A 261 11.78 1.36 1.40
N GLY A 262 12.90 2.06 1.25
CA GLY A 262 14.24 1.60 1.65
C GLY A 262 14.64 2.19 3.01
N ALA A 263 15.92 2.11 3.35
CA ALA A 263 16.43 2.50 4.66
C ALA A 263 16.17 3.99 4.98
N ASP A 264 16.23 4.86 3.97
CA ASP A 264 16.09 6.32 4.10
C ASP A 264 15.42 6.98 2.87
N SER A 265 14.78 6.18 2.00
CA SER A 265 14.16 6.64 0.75
C SER A 265 12.81 5.97 0.52
N LEU A 266 11.95 6.62 -0.24
CA LEU A 266 10.65 6.10 -0.67
C LEU A 266 10.70 5.74 -2.16
N LEU A 267 9.86 4.78 -2.55
CA LEU A 267 9.70 4.34 -3.93
C LEU A 267 8.31 4.73 -4.43
N LEU A 268 8.25 5.49 -5.51
CA LEU A 268 7.03 5.92 -6.16
C LEU A 268 6.86 5.22 -7.51
N SER A 269 5.66 4.72 -7.80
CA SER A 269 5.36 3.92 -8.98
C SER A 269 4.20 4.55 -9.78
N PRO A 270 4.25 4.53 -11.13
CA PRO A 270 3.08 4.89 -11.95
C PRO A 270 1.95 3.85 -11.87
N GLN A 271 2.20 2.70 -11.24
CA GLN A 271 1.26 1.59 -11.08
C GLN A 271 0.96 1.37 -9.59
N PRO A 272 -0.28 1.01 -9.23
CA PRO A 272 -0.63 0.72 -7.85
C PRO A 272 0.19 -0.47 -7.30
N PRO A 273 0.48 -0.50 -5.99
CA PRO A 273 1.06 -1.66 -5.34
C PRO A 273 0.17 -2.89 -5.57
N SER A 274 0.79 -4.03 -5.90
CA SER A 274 0.05 -5.28 -6.09
C SER A 274 0.38 -6.25 -4.95
N PRO A 275 -0.61 -6.96 -4.39
CA PRO A 275 -0.33 -8.04 -3.43
C PRO A 275 0.38 -9.24 -4.05
N TYR A 276 0.37 -9.36 -5.38
CA TYR A 276 0.90 -10.52 -6.08
C TYR A 276 2.37 -10.38 -6.49
N GLY A 277 3.06 -9.28 -6.14
CA GLY A 277 4.48 -9.09 -6.42
C GLY A 277 4.85 -9.41 -7.89
N LEU A 278 5.74 -10.38 -8.11
CA LEU A 278 6.16 -10.86 -9.44
C LEU A 278 5.07 -11.62 -10.21
N GLU A 279 4.05 -12.15 -9.53
CA GLU A 279 2.89 -12.80 -10.14
C GLU A 279 1.83 -11.78 -10.60
N SER A 280 2.05 -10.49 -10.30
CA SER A 280 1.22 -9.41 -10.78
C SER A 280 1.27 -9.31 -12.31
N ASN A 281 0.09 -9.17 -12.92
CA ASN A 281 -0.04 -8.86 -14.35
C ASN A 281 0.12 -7.36 -14.65
N SER A 282 0.83 -6.59 -13.82
CA SER A 282 1.07 -5.15 -14.04
C SER A 282 2.20 -4.86 -15.04
N GLY A 283 3.11 -5.82 -15.25
CA GLY A 283 4.28 -5.66 -16.11
C GLY A 283 5.39 -4.82 -15.47
N ALA A 284 6.42 -4.51 -16.26
CA ALA A 284 7.58 -3.74 -15.81
C ALA A 284 7.36 -2.24 -15.99
N SER A 285 7.68 -1.46 -14.96
CA SER A 285 7.52 -0.01 -14.92
C SER A 285 8.83 0.71 -14.59
N THR A 286 8.76 2.04 -14.55
CA THR A 286 9.86 2.88 -14.09
C THR A 286 9.48 3.44 -12.73
N VAL A 287 10.26 3.13 -11.70
CA VAL A 287 10.05 3.57 -10.32
C VAL A 287 10.92 4.80 -10.04
N THR A 288 10.35 5.78 -9.37
CA THR A 288 11.06 6.99 -8.91
C THR A 288 11.46 6.78 -7.46
N GLN A 289 12.76 6.90 -7.16
CA GLN A 289 13.25 6.92 -5.79
C GLN A 289 13.34 8.36 -5.31
N VAL A 290 12.70 8.67 -4.19
CA VAL A 290 12.74 9.99 -3.55
C VAL A 290 13.30 9.90 -2.13
N ASP A 291 13.87 10.97 -1.60
CA ASP A 291 14.10 11.08 -0.17
C ASP A 291 12.80 11.38 0.59
N THR A 292 12.88 11.43 1.91
CA THR A 292 11.76 11.75 2.82
C THR A 292 11.22 13.17 2.66
N SER A 293 11.88 14.06 1.90
CA SER A 293 11.37 15.39 1.54
C SER A 293 10.65 15.41 0.18
N GLY A 294 10.60 14.28 -0.53
CA GLY A 294 10.04 14.16 -1.88
C GLY A 294 11.03 14.52 -2.99
N LYS A 295 12.29 14.80 -2.67
CA LYS A 295 13.30 15.11 -3.68
C LYS A 295 13.75 13.83 -4.38
N VAL A 296 13.68 13.84 -5.71
CA VAL A 296 14.14 12.72 -6.55
C VAL A 296 15.64 12.46 -6.34
N ARG A 297 15.96 11.21 -6.00
CA ARG A 297 17.33 10.68 -5.91
C ARG A 297 17.72 9.94 -7.18
N ALA A 298 16.83 9.09 -7.69
CA ALA A 298 17.11 8.24 -8.83
C ALA A 298 15.83 7.81 -9.55
N THR A 299 16.01 7.29 -10.76
CA THR A 299 14.96 6.65 -11.54
C THR A 299 15.41 5.23 -11.88
N ILE A 300 14.58 4.26 -11.52
CA ILE A 300 14.87 2.84 -11.59
C ILE A 300 14.03 2.25 -12.74
N LYS A 301 14.68 1.90 -13.85
CA LYS A 301 13.99 1.41 -15.05
C LYS A 301 13.78 -0.10 -14.98
N GLY A 302 12.70 -0.56 -15.58
CA GLY A 302 12.42 -1.98 -15.76
C GLY A 302 12.18 -2.71 -14.44
N VAL A 303 11.56 -2.05 -13.47
CA VAL A 303 11.15 -2.67 -12.22
C VAL A 303 9.91 -3.52 -12.47
N GLU A 304 10.04 -4.83 -12.28
CA GLU A 304 8.96 -5.81 -12.40
C GLU A 304 8.25 -6.04 -11.06
N ALA A 305 8.97 -5.90 -9.94
CA ALA A 305 8.40 -5.96 -8.59
C ALA A 305 9.17 -5.08 -7.60
N VAL A 306 8.45 -4.56 -6.61
CA VAL A 306 9.00 -3.97 -5.39
C VAL A 306 8.77 -4.99 -4.27
N HIS A 307 9.75 -5.16 -3.40
CA HIS A 307 9.71 -6.12 -2.29
C HIS A 307 9.95 -5.42 -0.94
N PRO A 308 9.54 -6.03 0.19
CA PRO A 308 9.76 -5.49 1.52
C PRO A 308 11.23 -5.19 1.79
N GLY A 309 11.49 -4.16 2.61
CA GLY A 309 12.84 -3.77 3.01
C GLY A 309 13.65 -3.02 1.95
N GLY A 310 13.03 -2.56 0.87
CA GLY A 310 13.69 -1.70 -0.12
C GLY A 310 14.41 -2.46 -1.22
N TRP A 311 13.85 -3.58 -1.66
CA TRP A 311 14.37 -4.34 -2.78
C TRP A 311 13.48 -4.19 -4.01
N VAL A 312 14.07 -4.26 -5.21
CA VAL A 312 13.33 -4.29 -6.47
C VAL A 312 13.88 -5.39 -7.37
N THR A 313 12.99 -6.12 -8.06
CA THR A 313 13.39 -6.98 -9.18
C THR A 313 13.37 -6.16 -10.46
N GLN A 314 14.52 -6.08 -11.13
CA GLN A 314 14.69 -5.44 -12.42
C GLN A 314 14.86 -6.46 -13.54
N VAL A 315 14.30 -6.13 -14.70
CA VAL A 315 14.41 -6.90 -15.94
C VAL A 315 15.25 -6.18 -16.99
N SER A 316 15.99 -6.94 -17.80
CA SER A 316 16.80 -6.38 -18.90
C SER A 316 15.98 -5.84 -20.06
N ASP A 317 14.80 -6.40 -20.32
CA ASP A 317 13.89 -5.97 -21.38
C ASP A 317 12.46 -5.76 -20.84
N PRO A 318 12.14 -4.56 -20.32
CA PRO A 318 10.79 -4.25 -19.86
C PRO A 318 9.75 -4.25 -20.98
N ALA A 319 10.15 -4.04 -22.24
CA ALA A 319 9.21 -4.06 -23.36
C ALA A 319 8.72 -5.49 -23.63
N ALA A 320 9.61 -6.49 -23.54
CA ALA A 320 9.23 -7.90 -23.64
C ALA A 320 8.28 -8.34 -22.52
N VAL A 321 8.54 -7.91 -21.27
CA VAL A 321 7.65 -8.17 -20.13
C VAL A 321 6.26 -7.55 -20.36
N ASN A 322 6.21 -6.28 -20.73
CA ASN A 322 4.95 -5.59 -21.00
C ASN A 322 4.20 -6.18 -22.20
N ALA A 323 4.91 -6.61 -23.24
CA ALA A 323 4.30 -7.33 -24.36
C ALA A 323 3.71 -8.68 -23.92
N SER A 324 4.34 -9.39 -22.98
CA SER A 324 3.82 -10.64 -22.41
C SER A 324 2.53 -10.41 -21.63
N VAL A 325 2.49 -9.38 -20.78
CA VAL A 325 1.28 -8.99 -20.04
C VAL A 325 0.15 -8.60 -20.98
N ASN A 326 0.41 -7.72 -21.94
CA ASN A 326 -0.57 -7.30 -22.93
C ASN A 326 -1.09 -8.47 -23.76
N HIS A 327 -0.22 -9.44 -24.09
CA HIS A 327 -0.64 -10.65 -24.78
C HIS A 327 -1.56 -11.51 -23.91
N ALA A 328 -1.23 -11.72 -22.64
CA ALA A 328 -2.06 -12.48 -21.71
C ALA A 328 -3.48 -11.89 -21.59
N ALA A 329 -3.59 -10.55 -21.57
CA ALA A 329 -4.87 -9.84 -21.56
C ALA A 329 -5.75 -10.11 -22.81
N THR A 330 -5.18 -10.59 -23.91
CA THR A 330 -5.97 -11.00 -25.10
C THR A 330 -6.66 -12.35 -24.94
N GLY A 331 -6.35 -13.13 -23.89
CA GLY A 331 -6.85 -14.49 -23.66
C GLY A 331 -6.25 -15.54 -24.61
N LYS A 332 -5.32 -15.15 -25.50
CA LYS A 332 -4.62 -16.09 -26.38
C LYS A 332 -3.54 -16.84 -25.60
N LYS A 333 -3.52 -18.16 -25.74
CA LYS A 333 -2.55 -19.03 -25.07
C LYS A 333 -1.18 -19.03 -25.74
N GLU A 334 -1.14 -18.90 -27.06
CA GLU A 334 0.08 -18.97 -27.85
C GLU A 334 0.70 -17.59 -28.07
N LYS A 335 1.84 -17.37 -27.40
CA LYS A 335 2.68 -16.19 -27.61
C LYS A 335 3.39 -16.26 -28.97
N PRO A 336 3.55 -15.12 -29.68
CA PRO A 336 4.36 -15.07 -30.89
C PRO A 336 5.78 -15.59 -30.65
N ALA A 337 6.38 -16.26 -31.63
CA ALA A 337 7.73 -16.83 -31.51
C ALA A 337 8.79 -15.78 -31.14
N SER A 338 8.67 -14.55 -31.67
CA SER A 338 9.56 -13.43 -31.32
C SER A 338 9.44 -13.02 -29.85
N LEU A 339 8.22 -13.04 -29.28
CA LEU A 339 8.00 -12.74 -27.87
C LEU A 339 8.54 -13.86 -26.98
N ASN A 340 8.35 -15.13 -27.37
CA ASN A 340 8.96 -16.26 -26.65
C ASN A 340 10.49 -16.17 -26.63
N ALA A 341 11.10 -15.87 -27.78
CA ALA A 341 12.55 -15.71 -27.86
C ALA A 341 13.06 -14.57 -26.97
N ALA A 342 12.37 -13.41 -26.96
CA ALA A 342 12.71 -12.29 -26.10
C ALA A 342 12.62 -12.67 -24.60
N LEU A 343 11.54 -13.33 -24.19
CA LEU A 343 11.35 -13.79 -22.81
C LEU A 343 12.38 -14.85 -22.39
N GLN A 344 12.83 -15.71 -23.30
CA GLN A 344 13.89 -16.69 -23.03
C GLN A 344 15.27 -16.04 -22.82
N SER A 345 15.52 -14.88 -23.43
CA SER A 345 16.76 -14.11 -23.23
C SER A 345 16.70 -13.12 -22.06
N LEU A 346 15.56 -13.03 -21.37
CA LEU A 346 15.35 -12.07 -20.31
C LEU A 346 16.23 -12.42 -19.11
N THR A 347 16.95 -11.42 -18.60
CA THR A 347 17.70 -11.52 -17.35
C THR A 347 17.00 -10.74 -16.26
N ARG A 348 17.16 -11.19 -15.02
CA ARG A 348 16.63 -10.53 -13.83
C ARG A 348 17.72 -10.29 -12.83
N GLN A 349 17.67 -9.13 -12.19
CA GLN A 349 18.48 -8.84 -11.02
C GLN A 349 17.62 -8.28 -9.91
N VAL A 350 17.95 -8.61 -8.67
CA VAL A 350 17.39 -7.97 -7.48
C VAL A 350 18.34 -6.86 -7.07
N VAL A 351 17.81 -5.67 -6.77
CA VAL A 351 18.58 -4.47 -6.43
C VAL A 351 18.12 -3.91 -5.09
N ASN A 352 19.05 -3.67 -4.16
CA ASN A 352 18.77 -2.95 -2.93
C ASN A 352 18.79 -1.46 -3.23
N VAL A 353 17.67 -0.76 -3.03
CA VAL A 353 17.58 0.67 -3.38
C VAL A 353 18.37 1.57 -2.45
N SER A 354 18.73 1.09 -1.25
CA SER A 354 19.48 1.84 -0.25
C SER A 354 20.98 1.78 -0.51
N THR A 355 21.50 0.60 -0.87
CA THR A 355 22.95 0.38 -1.07
C THR A 355 23.36 0.43 -2.54
N GLY A 356 22.42 0.22 -3.47
CA GLY A 356 22.69 0.07 -4.90
C GLY A 356 23.25 -1.30 -5.28
N SER A 357 23.47 -2.21 -4.32
CA SER A 357 23.93 -3.57 -4.58
C SER A 357 22.90 -4.34 -5.40
N SER A 358 23.38 -5.14 -6.35
CA SER A 358 22.54 -5.99 -7.18
C SER A 358 23.07 -7.41 -7.29
N VAL A 359 22.14 -8.35 -7.46
CA VAL A 359 22.43 -9.78 -7.60
C VAL A 359 21.63 -10.34 -8.76
N ASP A 360 22.29 -11.07 -9.66
CA ASP A 360 21.63 -11.79 -10.75
C ASP A 360 20.80 -12.94 -10.19
N VAL A 361 19.51 -12.93 -10.52
CA VAL A 361 18.51 -13.93 -10.11
C VAL A 361 17.86 -14.59 -11.34
N THR A 362 18.50 -14.52 -12.50
CA THR A 362 17.98 -15.09 -13.74
C THR A 362 17.78 -16.60 -13.60
N GLY A 363 16.57 -17.06 -13.94
CA GLY A 363 16.19 -18.47 -13.85
C GLY A 363 16.06 -19.00 -12.41
N THR A 364 15.92 -18.10 -11.44
CA THR A 364 15.65 -18.44 -10.03
C THR A 364 14.28 -17.93 -9.60
N ILE A 365 13.80 -18.38 -8.45
CA ILE A 365 12.60 -17.89 -7.78
C ILE A 365 13.07 -17.00 -6.63
N VAL A 366 12.44 -15.84 -6.49
CA VAL A 366 12.68 -14.88 -5.40
C VAL A 366 11.47 -14.90 -4.49
N GLU A 367 11.65 -15.32 -3.24
CA GLU A 367 10.60 -15.34 -2.22
C GLU A 367 10.86 -14.28 -1.16
N GLU A 368 9.81 -13.58 -0.75
CA GLU A 368 9.84 -12.65 0.38
C GLU A 368 9.75 -13.45 1.69
N ARG A 369 10.79 -13.39 2.51
CA ARG A 369 10.92 -14.22 3.72
C ARG A 369 11.58 -13.47 4.86
N GLY A 370 11.29 -13.92 6.07
CA GLY A 370 12.04 -13.49 7.24
C GLY A 370 13.42 -14.10 7.28
N VAL A 371 14.44 -13.25 7.32
CA VAL A 371 15.83 -13.63 7.57
C VAL A 371 16.22 -13.24 9.00
N PRO A 372 17.38 -13.67 9.54
CA PRO A 372 17.75 -13.41 10.93
C PRO A 372 17.64 -11.92 11.34
N THR A 373 17.99 -11.02 10.43
CA THR A 373 18.01 -9.57 10.62
C THR A 373 16.69 -8.85 10.32
N GLY A 374 15.60 -9.55 9.99
CA GLY A 374 14.29 -8.95 9.68
C GLY A 374 13.81 -9.27 8.27
N PRO A 375 13.23 -8.30 7.54
CA PRO A 375 12.81 -8.51 6.16
C PRO A 375 13.98 -8.91 5.26
N GLY A 376 13.72 -9.82 4.32
CA GLY A 376 14.71 -10.29 3.37
C GLY A 376 14.09 -11.05 2.20
N LEU A 377 14.97 -11.52 1.32
CA LEU A 377 14.63 -12.32 0.15
C LEU A 377 15.37 -13.64 0.21
N VAL A 378 14.69 -14.73 -0.11
CA VAL A 378 15.32 -16.05 -0.31
C VAL A 378 15.27 -16.35 -1.79
N VAL A 379 16.42 -16.71 -2.35
CA VAL A 379 16.56 -17.03 -3.76
C VAL A 379 16.82 -18.52 -3.89
N GLY A 380 16.01 -19.19 -4.71
CA GLY A 380 16.08 -20.63 -4.89
C GLY A 380 15.78 -21.10 -6.30
N ARG A 381 15.89 -22.41 -6.51
CA ARG A 381 15.59 -23.07 -7.79
C ARG A 381 14.62 -24.22 -7.57
N THR A 382 13.76 -24.44 -8.55
CA THR A 382 12.93 -25.64 -8.61
C THR A 382 13.57 -26.68 -9.53
N SER A 383 13.53 -27.93 -9.11
CA SER A 383 13.87 -29.09 -9.94
C SER A 383 12.72 -30.08 -9.91
N THR A 384 12.32 -30.57 -11.08
CA THR A 384 11.31 -31.62 -11.20
C THR A 384 12.00 -32.95 -11.48
N ASP A 385 11.73 -33.95 -10.65
CA ASP A 385 12.31 -35.28 -10.80
C ASP A 385 11.57 -36.11 -11.87
N ALA A 386 12.03 -37.36 -12.09
CA ALA A 386 11.41 -38.25 -13.07
C ALA A 386 9.98 -38.69 -12.69
N SER A 387 9.59 -38.57 -11.43
CA SER A 387 8.24 -38.87 -10.95
C SER A 387 7.27 -37.70 -11.17
N GLY A 388 7.79 -36.50 -11.49
CA GLY A 388 7.04 -35.26 -11.63
C GLY A 388 6.97 -34.44 -10.34
N GLU A 389 7.66 -34.87 -9.28
CA GLU A 389 7.74 -34.14 -8.02
C GLU A 389 8.67 -32.93 -8.19
N THR A 390 8.18 -31.74 -7.85
CA THR A 390 8.95 -30.50 -7.92
C THR A 390 9.45 -30.11 -6.55
N THR A 391 10.77 -30.01 -6.40
CA THR A 391 11.43 -29.63 -5.15
C THR A 391 12.01 -28.23 -5.27
N TYR A 392 11.74 -27.37 -4.29
CA TYR A 392 12.38 -26.07 -4.14
C TYR A 392 13.68 -26.21 -3.33
N THR A 393 14.79 -25.68 -3.85
CA THR A 393 16.09 -25.66 -3.17
C THR A 393 16.55 -24.20 -3.00
N PRO A 394 16.65 -23.69 -1.76
CA PRO A 394 17.22 -22.37 -1.50
C PRO A 394 18.72 -22.37 -1.84
N VAL A 395 19.21 -21.29 -2.45
CA VAL A 395 20.61 -21.13 -2.87
C VAL A 395 21.31 -20.07 -2.04
N PHE A 396 20.65 -18.94 -1.79
CA PHE A 396 21.13 -17.89 -0.90
C PHE A 396 19.96 -17.06 -0.37
N TRP A 397 20.21 -16.22 0.63
CA TRP A 397 19.28 -15.19 1.08
C TRP A 397 19.94 -13.82 1.13
N LEU A 398 19.11 -12.77 1.09
CA LEU A 398 19.50 -11.36 1.11
C LEU A 398 18.79 -10.66 2.26
N SER A 399 19.49 -9.77 2.96
CA SER A 399 18.93 -8.98 4.05
C SER A 399 18.62 -7.56 3.63
N ALA A 400 17.48 -7.02 4.04
CA ALA A 400 17.19 -5.60 3.90
C ALA A 400 18.11 -4.68 4.75
N LYS A 401 18.79 -5.24 5.76
CA LYS A 401 19.58 -4.48 6.75
C LYS A 401 21.06 -4.33 6.38
N ASP A 402 21.63 -5.25 5.61
CA ASP A 402 23.07 -5.26 5.32
C ASP A 402 23.42 -4.63 3.97
N ASP A 403 24.65 -4.85 3.50
CA ASP A 403 25.16 -4.29 2.25
C ASP A 403 24.57 -4.95 0.98
N GLY A 404 23.68 -5.94 1.13
CA GLY A 404 23.03 -6.65 0.03
C GLY A 404 23.85 -7.80 -0.54
N HIS A 405 24.87 -8.29 0.18
CA HIS A 405 25.58 -9.50 -0.21
C HIS A 405 24.72 -10.78 -0.06
N PRO A 406 24.91 -11.78 -0.93
CA PRO A 406 24.30 -13.10 -0.76
C PRO A 406 24.86 -13.86 0.43
N HIS A 407 23.97 -14.41 1.26
CA HIS A 407 24.28 -15.31 2.37
C HIS A 407 23.96 -16.75 2.02
N THR A 408 24.86 -17.68 2.34
CA THR A 408 24.73 -19.10 1.98
C THR A 408 24.66 -20.04 3.19
N GLU A 409 24.75 -19.49 4.38
CA GLU A 409 24.60 -20.21 5.64
C GLU A 409 23.12 -20.37 6.03
N ASN A 410 22.86 -21.40 6.85
CA ASN A 410 21.54 -21.69 7.44
C ASN A 410 20.40 -21.81 6.42
N LEU A 411 20.67 -22.30 5.20
CA LEU A 411 19.66 -22.42 4.14
C LEU A 411 18.60 -23.49 4.46
N GLU A 412 18.93 -24.46 5.31
CA GLU A 412 18.02 -25.49 5.78
C GLU A 412 16.80 -24.95 6.53
N GLN A 413 16.82 -23.70 6.99
CA GLN A 413 15.64 -23.06 7.59
C GLN A 413 14.58 -22.66 6.54
N PHE A 414 14.96 -22.57 5.26
CA PHE A 414 14.10 -22.16 4.15
C PHE A 414 13.66 -23.31 3.25
N THR A 415 14.08 -24.55 3.55
CA THR A 415 13.56 -25.72 2.86
C THR A 415 12.17 -26.04 3.38
N SER A 416 11.19 -26.15 2.47
CA SER A 416 9.88 -26.71 2.81
C SER A 416 10.07 -28.12 3.37
N LYS A 417 9.55 -28.39 4.55
CA LYS A 417 9.46 -29.74 5.11
C LYS A 417 8.28 -30.50 4.54
#